data_AF-A0A6V8PZA2-F1
#
_entry.id   AF-A0A6V8PZA2-F1
#
_cell.length_a   1.000
_cell.length_b   1.000
_cell.length_c   1.000
_cell.angle_alpha   90.00
_cell.angle_beta   90.00
_cell.angle_gamma   90.00
#
_symmetry.space_group_name_H-M   'P 1'
#
loop_
_entity.id
_entity.type
_entity.pdbx_description
1 polymer ?
#
loop_
_entity_poly.entity_id
_entity_poly.type
_entity_poly.pdbx_seq_one_letter_code
_entity_poly.pdbx_strand_id
1 'polypeptide(L)' 'RFRKVFDLYVELNLSFADAYHAGLMQQNKLNQIVNFDKGFDRVPELERVEP' A
#
# COMPACT_ATOMS: atom_id res chain seq x y z
N ARG A 1 5.12 12.22 8.34
CA ARG A 1 5.22 11.51 7.04
C ARG A 1 5.17 9.99 7.21
N PHE A 2 5.98 9.39 8.10
CA PHE A 2 6.05 7.93 8.26
C PHE A 2 5.01 7.28 9.19
N ARG A 3 4.24 8.06 9.97
CA ARG A 3 3.27 7.46 10.91
C ARG A 3 2.32 6.49 10.20
N LYS A 4 1.66 6.94 9.13
CA LYS A 4 0.77 6.11 8.31
C LYS A 4 1.48 4.91 7.69
N VAL A 5 2.73 5.06 7.28
CA VAL A 5 3.55 3.96 6.74
C VAL A 5 3.78 2.89 7.81
N PHE A 6 4.11 3.29 9.05
CA PHE A 6 4.27 2.34 10.14
C PHE A 6 2.95 1.71 10.58
N ASP A 7 1.84 2.47 10.57
CA ASP A 7 0.52 1.90 10.84
C ASP A 7 0.21 0.80 9.81
N LEU A 8 0.41 1.05 8.51
CA LEU A 8 0.24 0.04 7.44
C LEU A 8 1.20 -1.16 7.58
N TYR A 9 2.46 -0.91 7.92
CA TYR A 9 3.48 -1.95 8.14
C TYR A 9 3.07 -2.91 9.26
N VAL A 10 2.62 -2.36 10.40
CA VAL A 10 2.24 -3.15 11.58
C VAL A 10 0.87 -3.80 11.42
N GLU A 11 -0.13 -3.04 10.97
CA GLU A 11 -1.53 -3.49 10.96
C GLU A 11 -1.81 -4.48 9.82
N LEU A 12 -1.18 -4.30 8.65
CA LEU A 12 -1.44 -5.14 7.47
C LEU A 12 -0.34 -6.18 7.22
N ASN A 13 0.69 -6.21 8.08
CA ASN A 13 1.87 -7.07 7.97
C ASN A 13 2.46 -7.02 6.54
N LEU A 14 2.66 -5.78 6.06
CA LEU A 14 3.28 -5.49 4.77
C LEU A 14 4.79 -5.39 4.93
N SER A 15 5.54 -5.58 3.85
CA SER A 15 6.94 -5.16 3.85
C SER A 15 7.00 -3.63 4.04
N PHE A 16 8.11 -3.12 4.56
CA PHE A 16 8.26 -1.66 4.69
C PHE A 16 8.17 -0.95 3.33
N ALA A 17 8.66 -1.58 2.26
CA ALA A 17 8.57 -1.06 0.90
C ALA A 17 7.10 -0.91 0.46
N ASP A 18 6.29 -1.96 0.66
CA ASP A 18 4.87 -1.93 0.26
C ASP A 18 4.07 -0.95 1.10
N ALA A 19 4.33 -0.91 2.42
CA ALA A 19 3.71 0.05 3.31
C ALA A 19 4.07 1.51 2.93
N TYR A 20 5.30 1.74 2.49
CA TYR A 20 5.74 3.05 2.01
C TYR A 20 5.02 3.44 0.71
N HIS A 21 4.95 2.51 -0.25
CA HIS A 21 4.23 2.74 -1.51
C HIS A 21 2.74 2.99 -1.29
N ALA A 22 2.09 2.18 -0.45
CA ALA A 22 0.70 2.38 -0.08
C ALA A 22 0.46 3.74 0.60
N GLY A 23 1.33 4.13 1.54
CA GLY A 23 1.28 5.45 2.17
C GLY A 23 1.49 6.60 1.19
N LEU A 24 2.38 6.45 0.21
CA LEU A 24 2.61 7.44 -0.85
C LEU A 24 1.38 7.56 -1.77
N MET A 25 0.75 6.45 -2.13
CA MET A 25 -0.47 6.44 -2.94
C MET A 25 -1.62 7.16 -2.25
N GLN A 26 -1.84 6.89 -0.95
CA GLN A 26 -2.83 7.59 -0.14
C GLN A 26 -2.59 9.10 -0.09
N GLN A 27 -1.34 9.54 0.06
CA GLN A 27 -0.98 10.96 0.03
C GLN A 27 -1.30 11.64 -1.31
N ASN A 28 -1.17 10.90 -2.41
CA ASN A 28 -1.46 11.39 -3.76
C ASN A 28 -2.91 11.13 -4.20
N LYS A 29 -3.75 10.58 -3.32
CA LYS A 29 -5.14 10.20 -3.62
C LYS A 29 -5.25 9.24 -4.82
N LEU A 30 -4.27 8.35 -4.94
CA LEU A 30 -4.26 7.27 -5.94
C LEU A 30 -4.81 6.00 -5.28
N ASN A 31 -5.66 5.30 -6.00
CA ASN A 31 -6.32 4.07 -5.53
C ASN A 31 -6.04 2.85 -6.41
N GLN A 32 -5.28 2.98 -7.49
CA GLN A 32 -4.94 1.85 -8.37
C GLN A 32 -3.42 1.66 -8.47
N ILE A 33 -2.96 0.43 -8.22
CA ILE A 33 -1.55 0.06 -8.34
C ILE A 33 -1.38 -1.07 -9.34
N VAL A 34 -0.53 -0.86 -10.35
CA VAL A 34 -0.17 -1.93 -11.29
C VAL A 34 0.96 -2.74 -10.69
N ASN A 35 0.66 -3.96 -10.23
CA ASN A 35 1.65 -4.81 -9.57
C ASN A 35 1.25 -6.31 -9.59
N PHE A 36 2.26 -7.19 -9.69
CA PHE A 36 2.09 -8.64 -9.56
C PHE A 36 2.03 -9.09 -8.09
N ASP A 37 2.55 -8.29 -7.15
CA ASP A 37 2.55 -8.65 -5.74
C ASP A 37 1.15 -8.54 -5.11
N LYS A 38 0.58 -9.70 -4.77
CA LYS A 38 -0.72 -9.83 -4.09
C LYS A 38 -0.72 -9.25 -2.66
N GLY A 39 0.43 -8.89 -2.11
CA GLY A 39 0.54 -8.19 -0.83
C GLY A 39 -0.30 -6.91 -0.77
N PHE A 40 -0.42 -6.19 -1.90
CA PHE A 40 -1.23 -4.97 -1.99
C PHE A 40 -2.74 -5.20 -1.87
N ASP A 41 -3.23 -6.43 -2.09
CA ASP A 41 -4.65 -6.78 -1.90
C ASP A 41 -5.10 -6.62 -0.44
N ARG A 42 -4.15 -6.49 0.50
CA ARG A 42 -4.43 -6.25 1.92
C ARG A 42 -4.72 -4.79 2.24
N VAL A 43 -4.45 -3.85 1.32
CA VAL A 43 -4.66 -2.42 1.56
C VAL A 43 -6.06 -2.04 1.10
N PRO A 44 -7.02 -1.74 2.01
CA PRO A 44 -8.44 -1.66 1.66
C PRO A 44 -8.80 -0.57 0.64
N GLU A 45 -8.01 0.49 0.57
CA GLU A 45 -8.23 1.65 -0.32
C GLU A 45 -7.48 1.53 -1.66
N LEU A 46 -6.75 0.43 -1.88
CA LEU A 46 -6.01 0.17 -3.11
C LEU A 46 -6.62 -0.99 -3.88
N GLU A 47 -6.84 -0.77 -5.16
CA GLU A 47 -7.13 -1.78 -6.16
C GLU A 47 -5.82 -2.16 -6.85
N ARG A 48 -5.41 -3.41 -6.68
CA ARG A 48 -4.28 -3.96 -7.43
C ARG A 48 -4.75 -4.40 -8.82
N VAL A 49 -4.14 -3.82 -9.84
CA VAL A 49 -4.32 -4.22 -11.23
C VAL A 49 -3.13 -5.07 -11.64
N GLU A 50 -3.37 -6.34 -11.94
CA GLU A 50 -2.35 -7.20 -12.52
C GLU A 50 -2.30 -6.96 -14.04
N PRO A 51 -1.11 -6.78 -14.66
CA PRO A 51 -0.96 -6.64 -16.11
C PRO A 51 -1.43 -7.85 -16.93
#